data_AF-A0A2J8IYZ9-F1
#
_entry.id   AF-A0A2J8IYZ9-F1
#
_cell.length_a   1.000
_cell.length_b   1.000
_cell.length_c   1.000
_cell.angle_alpha   90.00
_cell.angle_beta   90.00
_cell.angle_gamma   90.00
#
_symmetry.space_group_name_H-M   'P 1'
#
loop_
_entity.id
_entity.type
_entity.pdbx_description
1 polymer ?
#
loop_
_entity_poly.entity_id
_entity_poly.type
_entity_poly.pdbx_seq_one_letter_code
_entity_poly.pdbx_strand_id
1 'polypeptide(L)'
;MARVRVRSWEGGSRRSRPAARASSKAPARLSRPRAREEPPEPGRRYIQEEIIQARKHRLIKMCSSVAAKLWFLTDRRIREDYPQKEILRALKAKCCEEELDFRAVVMDEVVLTIEQGNLGLRINGELITAYPQVVVVRVPTPWVQSDSDITVLRHLEKMGCRLMNRPQAI
;
A
#
# COMPACT_ATOMS: atom_id res chain seq x y z
N MET A 1 -40.67 -21.24 -50.45
CA MET A 1 -40.45 -22.08 -51.65
C MET A 1 -39.01 -22.58 -51.62
N ALA A 2 -38.82 -23.92 -51.63
CA ALA A 2 -37.63 -24.74 -51.97
C ALA A 2 -36.30 -24.49 -51.19
N ARG A 3 -35.50 -25.49 -50.77
CA ARG A 3 -35.51 -26.97 -50.90
C ARG A 3 -34.54 -27.55 -49.85
N VAL A 4 -34.86 -28.73 -49.34
CA VAL A 4 -34.08 -29.57 -48.38
C VAL A 4 -33.20 -30.59 -49.13
N ARG A 5 -32.03 -30.95 -48.55
CA ARG A 5 -31.36 -32.30 -48.51
C ARG A 5 -30.04 -32.12 -47.74
N VAL A 6 -29.70 -32.77 -46.62
CA VAL A 6 -29.65 -34.18 -46.18
C VAL A 6 -28.74 -35.08 -47.02
N ARG A 7 -27.68 -35.60 -46.37
CA ARG A 7 -27.10 -36.97 -46.36
C ARG A 7 -25.67 -36.86 -45.79
N SER A 8 -25.03 -37.86 -45.19
CA SER A 8 -25.39 -39.11 -44.50
C SER A 8 -24.04 -39.72 -44.10
N TRP A 9 -24.02 -40.38 -42.95
CA TRP A 9 -22.94 -41.27 -42.48
C TRP A 9 -22.69 -42.47 -43.40
N GLU A 10 -21.46 -43.02 -43.33
CA GLU A 10 -21.04 -44.45 -43.31
C GLU A 10 -19.48 -44.49 -43.30
N GLY A 11 -18.74 -45.36 -42.61
CA GLY A 11 -19.02 -46.53 -41.78
C GLY A 11 -17.71 -47.03 -41.13
N GLY A 12 -17.77 -47.67 -39.96
CA GLY A 12 -17.32 -49.06 -39.73
C GLY A 12 -15.84 -49.16 -39.27
N SER A 13 -15.40 -50.05 -38.37
CA SER A 13 -15.93 -51.27 -37.77
C SER A 13 -14.98 -51.64 -36.61
N ARG A 14 -15.45 -51.78 -35.36
CA ARG A 14 -15.57 -53.06 -34.61
C ARG A 14 -14.31 -53.94 -34.63
N ARG A 15 -13.69 -54.23 -33.47
CA ARG A 15 -13.83 -55.45 -32.62
C ARG A 15 -12.48 -55.54 -31.84
N SER A 16 -12.29 -56.12 -30.65
CA SER A 16 -13.10 -56.88 -29.70
C SER A 16 -12.20 -57.17 -28.47
N ARG A 17 -12.78 -57.19 -27.27
CA ARG A 17 -12.27 -57.80 -26.02
C ARG A 17 -12.06 -59.33 -26.21
N PRO A 18 -11.29 -60.09 -25.38
CA PRO A 18 -11.59 -60.29 -23.95
C PRO A 18 -10.40 -60.61 -23.00
N ALA A 19 -10.76 -61.05 -21.79
CA ALA A 19 -10.04 -61.04 -20.51
C ALA A 19 -9.23 -62.31 -20.16
N ALA A 20 -8.26 -62.20 -19.23
CA ALA A 20 -7.82 -63.22 -18.23
C ALA A 20 -6.82 -62.56 -17.24
N ARG A 21 -7.13 -62.38 -15.96
CA ARG A 21 -6.97 -63.26 -14.77
C ARG A 21 -5.51 -63.44 -14.26
N ALA A 22 -5.27 -62.81 -13.09
CA ALA A 22 -4.46 -63.20 -11.92
C ALA A 22 -3.02 -63.79 -12.07
N SER A 23 -2.04 -63.14 -11.42
CA SER A 23 -1.39 -63.63 -10.19
C SER A 23 0.11 -63.24 -10.07
N SER A 24 0.44 -62.63 -8.93
CA SER A 24 1.70 -62.72 -8.16
C SER A 24 3.06 -62.63 -8.86
N LYS A 25 3.78 -61.53 -8.60
CA LYS A 25 5.10 -61.52 -7.94
C LYS A 25 5.61 -60.08 -7.82
N ALA A 26 5.78 -59.61 -6.59
CA ALA A 26 6.45 -58.35 -6.30
C ALA A 26 7.98 -58.54 -6.43
N PRO A 27 8.71 -57.64 -7.12
CA PRO A 27 10.15 -57.53 -6.94
C PRO A 27 10.47 -56.46 -5.87
N ALA A 28 11.50 -56.78 -5.08
CA ALA A 28 11.98 -56.01 -3.95
C ALA A 28 12.28 -54.53 -4.28
N ARG A 29 11.84 -53.62 -3.40
CA ARG A 29 12.28 -52.23 -3.37
C ARG A 29 13.76 -52.19 -3.01
N LEU A 30 14.62 -51.98 -4.01
CA LEU A 30 15.96 -51.44 -3.79
C LEU A 30 15.83 -49.96 -3.40
N SER A 31 16.16 -49.67 -2.14
CA SER A 31 16.22 -48.33 -1.58
C SER A 31 17.23 -47.46 -2.34
N ARG A 32 16.75 -46.39 -3.00
CA ARG A 32 17.64 -45.33 -3.50
C ARG A 32 18.26 -44.59 -2.29
N PRO A 33 19.58 -44.32 -2.28
CA PRO A 33 20.15 -43.43 -1.27
C PRO A 33 19.62 -42.00 -1.47
N ARG A 34 19.20 -41.36 -0.37
CA ARG A 34 18.80 -39.95 -0.34
C ARG A 34 19.96 -39.09 -0.81
N ALA A 35 19.72 -38.25 -1.82
CA ALA A 35 20.60 -37.13 -2.12
C ALA A 35 20.71 -36.25 -0.86
N ARG A 36 21.94 -36.00 -0.40
CA ARG A 36 22.23 -34.98 0.62
C ARG A 36 21.91 -33.63 0.02
N GLU A 37 20.91 -32.94 0.55
CA GLU A 37 20.77 -31.50 0.35
C GLU A 37 21.91 -30.82 1.13
N GLU A 38 22.81 -30.17 0.41
CA GLU A 38 23.84 -29.33 1.02
C GLU A 38 23.20 -28.07 1.63
N PRO A 39 23.60 -27.66 2.85
CA PRO A 39 23.06 -26.47 3.49
C PRO A 39 23.55 -25.20 2.77
N PRO A 40 22.73 -24.13 2.70
CA PRO A 40 23.13 -22.88 2.06
C PRO A 40 24.25 -22.19 2.86
N GLU A 41 25.34 -21.86 2.16
CA GLU A 41 26.49 -21.10 2.63
C GLU A 41 26.11 -19.86 3.48
N PRO A 42 26.65 -19.69 4.70
CA PRO A 42 26.26 -18.62 5.61
C PRO A 42 26.81 -17.22 5.26
N GLY A 43 27.53 -17.05 4.15
CA GLY A 43 28.30 -15.82 3.88
C GLY A 43 27.55 -14.64 3.24
N ARG A 44 26.30 -14.81 2.76
CA ARG A 44 25.58 -13.74 2.01
C ARG A 44 24.56 -12.96 2.82
N ARG A 45 24.10 -13.47 3.97
CA ARG A 45 23.12 -12.76 4.82
C ARG A 45 23.76 -11.67 5.67
N TYR A 46 24.99 -11.88 6.15
CA TYR A 46 25.68 -10.91 7.02
C TYR A 46 26.06 -9.60 6.31
N ILE A 47 26.41 -9.65 5.01
CA ILE A 47 26.77 -8.43 4.26
C ILE A 47 25.54 -7.53 4.07
N GLN A 48 24.35 -8.13 3.91
CA GLN A 48 23.11 -7.39 3.73
C GLN A 48 22.68 -6.71 5.05
N GLU A 49 22.84 -7.40 6.18
CA GLU A 49 22.58 -6.84 7.51
C GLU A 49 23.57 -5.72 7.87
N GLU A 50 24.85 -5.85 7.55
CA GLU A 50 25.85 -4.80 7.77
C GLU A 50 25.60 -3.55 6.90
N ILE A 51 25.17 -3.70 5.65
CA ILE A 51 24.78 -2.57 4.79
C ILE A 51 23.51 -1.88 5.33
N ILE A 52 22.53 -2.65 5.82
CA ILE A 52 21.33 -2.11 6.46
C ILE A 52 21.71 -1.36 7.74
N GLN A 53 22.63 -1.88 8.54
CA GLN A 53 23.06 -1.24 9.78
C GLN A 53 23.95 -0.03 9.57
N ALA A 54 24.80 -0.03 8.54
CA ALA A 54 25.56 1.15 8.12
C ALA A 54 24.65 2.25 7.55
N ARG A 55 23.55 1.90 6.85
CA ARG A 55 22.48 2.86 6.47
C ARG A 55 21.75 3.39 7.71
N LYS A 56 21.46 2.53 8.68
CA LYS A 56 20.79 2.92 9.94
C LYS A 56 21.66 3.85 10.80
N HIS A 57 22.98 3.64 10.85
CA HIS A 57 23.91 4.51 11.57
C HIS A 57 24.19 5.84 10.85
N ARG A 58 24.06 5.89 9.51
CA ARG A 58 24.11 7.16 8.77
C ARG A 58 22.87 8.05 9.03
N LEU A 59 21.79 7.46 9.56
CA LEU A 59 20.57 8.15 10.01
C LEU A 59 20.74 8.91 11.34
N ILE A 60 21.87 8.76 12.04
CA ILE A 60 22.22 9.54 13.25
C ILE A 60 23.18 10.68 12.90
N LYS A 61 23.27 11.05 11.61
CA LYS A 61 23.88 12.32 11.25
C LYS A 61 22.83 13.41 11.45
N MET A 62 22.90 14.06 12.61
CA MET A 62 22.20 15.29 12.96
C MET A 62 21.89 16.14 11.73
N CYS A 63 20.65 16.12 11.28
CA CYS A 63 20.11 17.17 10.44
C CYS A 63 19.34 18.10 11.36
N SER A 64 20.01 19.17 11.79
CA SER A 64 19.36 20.35 12.38
C SER A 64 18.83 21.29 11.28
N SER A 65 18.59 20.79 10.07
CA SER A 65 17.84 21.53 9.05
C SER A 65 16.36 21.37 9.38
N VAL A 66 15.59 22.46 9.33
CA VAL A 66 14.13 22.39 9.36
C VAL A 66 13.71 21.61 8.11
N ALA A 67 13.59 20.29 8.24
CA ALA A 67 13.15 19.44 7.15
C ALA A 67 11.79 19.95 6.67
N ALA A 68 11.61 20.04 5.36
CA ALA A 68 10.32 20.42 4.83
C ALA A 68 9.29 19.34 5.19
N LYS A 69 8.14 19.81 5.68
CA LYS A 69 7.01 19.08 6.25
C LYS A 69 5.90 18.94 5.22
N LEU A 70 5.54 17.70 4.93
CA LEU A 70 4.41 17.34 4.07
C LEU A 70 3.35 16.61 4.89
N TRP A 71 2.11 17.07 4.82
CA TRP A 71 0.98 16.33 5.38
C TRP A 71 0.14 15.67 4.29
N PHE A 72 -0.24 14.42 4.52
CA PHE A 72 -1.28 13.74 3.74
C PHE A 72 -2.54 13.68 4.59
N LEU A 73 -3.54 14.50 4.22
CA LEU A 73 -4.79 14.64 4.95
C LEU A 73 -5.89 13.85 4.23
N THR A 74 -6.44 12.85 4.90
CA THR A 74 -7.46 11.96 4.32
C THR A 74 -8.69 11.84 5.22
N ASP A 75 -9.81 11.40 4.65
CA ASP A 75 -11.01 11.06 5.41
C ASP A 75 -10.99 9.56 5.80
N ARG A 76 -11.51 9.24 6.99
CA ARG A 76 -11.61 7.86 7.49
C ARG A 76 -12.34 6.93 6.51
N ARG A 77 -13.36 7.44 5.80
CA ARG A 77 -14.23 6.69 4.90
C ARG A 77 -13.49 6.16 3.68
N ILE A 78 -12.51 6.92 3.16
CA ILE A 78 -11.79 6.58 1.92
C ILE A 78 -10.34 6.17 2.17
N ARG A 79 -9.85 6.26 3.41
CA ARG A 79 -8.46 5.92 3.76
C ARG A 79 -8.05 4.53 3.30
N GLU A 80 -8.99 3.58 3.32
CA GLU A 80 -8.73 2.19 2.96
C GLU A 80 -8.87 1.90 1.46
N ASP A 81 -9.31 2.87 0.66
CA ASP A 81 -9.47 2.72 -0.78
C ASP A 81 -8.12 2.51 -1.46
N TYR A 82 -8.10 1.62 -2.45
CA TYR A 82 -6.88 1.27 -3.17
C TYR A 82 -6.10 2.49 -3.71
N PRO A 83 -6.74 3.49 -4.37
CA PRO A 83 -6.02 4.67 -4.82
C PRO A 83 -5.38 5.47 -3.70
N GLN A 84 -6.04 5.59 -2.53
CA GLN A 84 -5.51 6.36 -1.41
C GLN A 84 -4.31 5.66 -0.77
N LYS A 85 -4.36 4.33 -0.69
CA LYS A 85 -3.25 3.50 -0.22
C LYS A 85 -2.02 3.62 -1.11
N GLU A 86 -2.20 3.59 -2.42
CA GLU A 86 -1.09 3.73 -3.37
C GLU A 86 -0.49 5.14 -3.33
N ILE A 87 -1.31 6.19 -3.24
CA ILE A 87 -0.83 7.56 -3.06
C ILE A 87 -0.02 7.68 -1.76
N LEU A 88 -0.57 7.18 -0.64
CA LEU A 88 0.11 7.20 0.66
C LEU A 88 1.46 6.47 0.60
N ARG A 89 1.52 5.32 -0.06
CA ARG A 89 2.74 4.53 -0.24
C ARG A 89 3.78 5.30 -1.06
N ALA A 90 3.37 5.88 -2.18
CA ALA A 90 4.24 6.65 -3.06
C ALA A 90 4.80 7.90 -2.37
N LEU A 91 3.94 8.64 -1.65
CA LEU A 91 4.36 9.82 -0.88
C LEU A 91 5.34 9.46 0.23
N LYS A 92 5.08 8.39 0.99
CA LYS A 92 6.01 7.91 2.02
C LYS A 92 7.39 7.53 1.45
N ALA A 93 7.41 6.83 0.32
CA ALA A 93 8.65 6.45 -0.35
C ALA A 93 9.45 7.70 -0.78
N LYS A 94 8.78 8.67 -1.42
CA LYS A 94 9.43 9.90 -1.88
C LYS A 94 9.90 10.80 -0.75
N CYS A 95 9.11 10.95 0.31
CA CYS A 95 9.54 11.73 1.48
C CYS A 95 10.74 11.09 2.20
N CYS A 96 10.83 9.75 2.20
CA CYS A 96 11.99 9.05 2.73
C CYS A 96 13.26 9.27 1.87
N GLU A 97 13.11 9.27 0.54
CA GLU A 97 14.21 9.55 -0.40
C GLU A 97 14.73 10.99 -0.28
N GLU A 98 13.84 11.96 -0.05
CA GLU A 98 14.15 13.40 0.03
C GLU A 98 14.35 13.93 1.46
N GLU A 99 14.34 13.05 2.47
CA GLU A 99 14.47 13.40 3.90
C GLU A 99 13.44 14.45 4.38
N LEU A 100 12.21 14.34 3.89
CA LEU A 100 11.08 15.20 4.28
C LEU A 100 10.37 14.65 5.52
N ASP A 101 9.92 15.55 6.38
CA ASP A 101 9.07 15.20 7.52
C ASP A 101 7.64 14.95 7.03
N PHE A 102 7.24 13.68 7.02
CA PHE A 102 5.96 13.25 6.50
C PHE A 102 5.00 12.84 7.61
N ARG A 103 3.80 13.43 7.62
CA ARG A 103 2.71 13.05 8.53
C ARG A 103 1.46 12.67 7.75
N ALA A 104 0.96 11.46 7.97
CA ALA A 104 -0.38 11.08 7.54
C ALA A 104 -1.38 11.45 8.64
N VAL A 105 -2.43 12.17 8.28
CA VAL A 105 -3.44 12.70 9.21
C VAL A 105 -4.82 12.33 8.69
N VAL A 106 -5.70 11.88 9.59
CA VAL A 106 -7.13 11.70 9.28
C VAL A 106 -7.89 12.93 9.75
N MET A 107 -8.84 13.41 8.94
CA MET A 107 -9.60 14.63 9.26
C MET A 107 -10.27 14.56 10.64
N ASP A 108 -10.88 13.42 10.99
CA ASP A 108 -11.50 13.14 12.29
C ASP A 108 -10.55 13.29 13.50
N GLU A 109 -9.24 13.19 13.28
CA GLU A 109 -8.23 13.32 14.35
C GLU A 109 -7.83 14.79 14.59
N VAL A 110 -8.22 15.69 13.69
CA VAL A 110 -7.88 17.11 13.75
C VAL A 110 -8.98 17.87 14.48
N VAL A 111 -8.59 18.57 15.55
CA VAL A 111 -9.50 19.38 16.35
C VAL A 111 -8.99 20.81 16.41
N LEU A 112 -9.88 21.76 16.18
CA LEU A 112 -9.59 23.18 16.39
C LEU A 112 -9.64 23.50 17.88
N THR A 113 -8.66 24.25 18.36
CA THR A 113 -8.57 24.70 19.75
C THR A 113 -8.29 26.20 19.79
N ILE A 114 -8.45 26.81 20.96
CA ILE A 114 -8.02 28.19 21.22
C ILE A 114 -6.80 28.14 22.14
N GLU A 115 -5.68 28.70 21.68
CA GLU A 115 -4.44 28.82 22.46
C GLU A 115 -4.06 30.31 22.51
N GLN A 116 -3.99 30.87 23.71
CA GLN A 116 -3.61 32.28 23.93
C GLN A 116 -4.44 33.29 23.10
N GLY A 117 -5.73 33.01 22.89
CA GLY A 117 -6.62 33.85 22.08
C GLY A 117 -6.50 33.66 20.56
N ASN A 118 -5.65 32.74 20.09
CA ASN A 118 -5.51 32.39 18.69
C ASN A 118 -6.08 31.00 18.40
N LEU A 119 -6.56 30.80 17.16
CA LEU A 119 -6.99 29.49 16.70
C LEU A 119 -5.77 28.58 16.51
N GLY A 120 -5.78 27.40 17.11
CA GLY A 120 -4.75 26.37 17.01
C GLY A 120 -5.33 25.04 16.53
N LEU A 121 -4.45 24.10 16.17
CA LEU A 121 -4.83 22.73 15.84
C LEU A 121 -4.28 21.76 16.87
N ARG A 122 -5.07 20.75 17.22
CA ARG A 122 -4.61 19.56 17.92
C ARG A 122 -4.84 18.35 17.04
N ILE A 123 -3.88 17.44 17.01
CA ILE A 123 -4.01 16.16 16.31
C ILE A 123 -3.72 15.06 17.31
N ASN A 124 -4.64 14.13 17.49
CA ASN A 124 -4.52 13.06 18.50
C ASN A 124 -4.20 13.59 19.91
N GLY A 125 -4.76 14.75 20.26
CA GLY A 125 -4.55 15.40 21.55
C GLY A 125 -3.26 16.22 21.65
N GLU A 126 -2.36 16.20 20.68
CA GLU A 126 -1.13 16.99 20.68
C GLU A 126 -1.32 18.34 19.98
N LEU A 127 -0.85 19.43 20.61
CA LEU A 127 -0.90 20.76 20.01
C LEU A 127 0.09 20.90 18.86
N ILE A 128 -0.39 21.37 17.72
CA ILE A 128 0.43 21.66 16.55
C ILE A 128 1.01 23.06 16.65
N THR A 129 2.32 23.12 16.86
CA THR A 129 3.09 24.37 16.87
C THR A 129 3.81 24.64 15.56
N ALA A 130 4.07 23.60 14.76
CA ALA A 130 4.75 23.70 13.48
C ALA A 130 3.89 23.13 12.35
N TYR A 131 3.41 24.02 11.49
CA TYR A 131 2.54 23.71 10.37
C TYR A 131 3.35 23.21 9.15
N PRO A 132 2.78 22.32 8.33
CA PRO A 132 3.45 21.84 7.11
C PRO A 132 3.50 22.90 6.01
N GLN A 133 4.48 22.83 5.10
CA GLN A 133 4.50 23.73 3.94
C GLN A 133 3.45 23.32 2.91
N VAL A 134 3.20 22.01 2.77
CA VAL A 134 2.26 21.46 1.80
C VAL A 134 1.35 20.43 2.48
N VAL A 135 0.07 20.47 2.14
CA VAL A 135 -0.93 19.49 2.58
C VAL A 135 -1.59 18.90 1.35
N VAL A 136 -1.44 17.59 1.14
CA VAL A 136 -2.18 16.86 0.11
C VAL A 136 -3.54 16.47 0.68
N VAL A 137 -4.60 17.08 0.17
CA VAL A 137 -5.96 16.86 0.67
C VAL A 137 -6.66 15.79 -0.16
N ARG A 138 -7.15 14.75 0.50
CA ARG A 138 -7.93 13.65 -0.06
C ARG A 138 -9.17 13.44 0.80
N VAL A 139 -10.17 14.28 0.59
CA VAL A 139 -11.49 14.15 1.21
C VAL A 139 -12.54 13.81 0.16
N PRO A 140 -13.65 13.15 0.52
CA PRO A 140 -14.74 12.88 -0.41
C PRO A 140 -15.22 14.16 -1.10
N THR A 141 -15.29 14.14 -2.43
CA THR A 141 -15.94 15.17 -3.25
C THR A 141 -17.33 14.66 -3.64
N PRO A 142 -18.36 15.51 -3.80
CA PRO A 142 -18.28 16.97 -4.01
C PRO A 142 -18.47 17.85 -2.76
N TRP A 143 -18.89 17.30 -1.63
CA TRP A 143 -19.13 18.08 -0.41
C TRP A 143 -18.06 17.73 0.60
N VAL A 144 -17.20 18.70 0.93
CA VAL A 144 -16.55 18.69 2.24
C VAL A 144 -17.69 18.52 3.26
N GLN A 145 -17.72 17.40 3.96
CA GLN A 145 -18.97 16.89 4.54
C GLN A 145 -19.39 17.60 5.82
N SER A 146 -18.51 18.44 6.37
CA SER A 146 -18.77 19.21 7.59
C SER A 146 -18.13 20.59 7.55
N ASP A 147 -18.79 21.58 8.17
CA ASP A 147 -18.25 22.93 8.38
C ASP A 147 -16.94 22.90 9.17
N SER A 148 -16.75 21.89 10.03
CA SER A 148 -15.49 21.64 10.75
C SER A 148 -14.33 21.37 9.80
N ASP A 149 -14.52 20.51 8.79
CA ASP A 149 -13.46 20.20 7.82
C ASP A 149 -13.10 21.44 7.00
N ILE A 150 -14.10 22.23 6.60
CA ILE A 150 -13.88 23.52 5.91
C ILE A 150 -13.05 24.45 6.79
N THR A 151 -13.40 24.55 8.08
CA THR A 151 -12.71 25.45 9.01
C THR A 151 -11.27 25.02 9.25
N VAL A 152 -11.00 23.72 9.39
CA VAL A 152 -9.64 23.17 9.49
C VAL A 152 -8.82 23.51 8.24
N LEU A 153 -9.37 23.27 7.05
CA LEU A 153 -8.68 23.55 5.79
C LEU A 153 -8.40 25.05 5.61
N ARG A 154 -9.37 25.92 5.90
CA ARG A 154 -9.17 27.38 5.89
C ARG A 154 -8.11 27.83 6.88
N HIS A 155 -8.09 27.24 8.07
CA HIS A 155 -7.07 27.55 9.09
C HIS A 155 -5.67 27.15 8.60
N LEU A 156 -5.52 25.97 7.99
CA LEU A 156 -4.25 25.57 7.37
C LEU A 156 -3.79 26.56 6.30
N GLU A 157 -4.68 27.03 5.42
CA GLU A 157 -4.34 28.07 4.44
C GLU A 157 -3.90 29.38 5.09
N LYS A 158 -4.63 29.81 6.13
CA LYS A 158 -4.31 31.02 6.90
C LYS A 158 -2.94 30.93 7.57
N MET A 159 -2.54 29.74 8.01
CA MET A 159 -1.22 29.46 8.58
C MET A 159 -0.11 29.31 7.53
N GLY A 160 -0.43 29.50 6.23
CA GLY A 160 0.53 29.49 5.13
C GLY A 160 0.74 28.13 4.47
N CYS A 161 -0.05 27.10 4.83
CA CYS A 161 0.03 25.79 4.20
C CYS A 161 -0.53 25.84 2.77
N ARG A 162 0.18 25.25 1.80
CA ARG A 162 -0.33 25.07 0.44
C ARG A 162 -1.18 23.81 0.37
N LEU A 163 -2.49 23.97 0.15
CA LEU A 163 -3.40 22.84 -0.04
C LEU A 163 -3.35 22.33 -1.50
N MET A 164 -2.86 21.10 -1.69
CA MET A 164 -2.94 20.39 -2.97
C MET A 164 -4.28 19.68 -3.07
N ASN A 165 -4.90 19.77 -4.25
CA ASN A 165 -6.28 19.35 -4.50
C ASN A 165 -7.28 20.07 -3.58
N ARG A 166 -7.12 21.38 -3.39
CA ARG A 166 -8.04 22.23 -2.64
C ARG A 166 -9.48 21.95 -3.10
N PRO A 167 -10.36 21.45 -2.21
CA PRO A 167 -11.78 21.31 -2.53
C PRO A 167 -12.37 22.65 -2.99
N GLN A 168 -13.22 22.63 -4.03
CA GLN A 168 -13.84 23.84 -4.58
C GLN A 168 -14.73 24.60 -3.57
N ALA A 169 -15.15 23.93 -2.50
CA ALA A 169 -16.01 24.46 -1.44
C ALA A 169 -15.29 25.39 -0.43
N ILE A 170 -14.01 25.70 -0.64
CA ILE A 170 -13.15 26.45 0.30
C ILE A 170 -12.73 27.78 -0.29
#